data_AF-A0A941N1D1-F1
#
_entry.id   AF-A0A941N1D1-F1
#
_cell.length_a   1.000
_cell.length_b   1.000
_cell.length_c   1.000
_cell.angle_alpha   90.00
_cell.angle_beta   90.00
_cell.angle_gamma   90.00
#
_symmetry.space_group_name_H-M   'P 1'
#
loop_
_entity.id
_entity.type
_entity.pdbx_description
1 polymer ?
#
loop_
_entity_poly.entity_id
_entity_poly.type
_entity_poly.pdbx_seq_one_letter_code
_entity_poly.pdbx_strand_id
1 'polypeptide(L)' 'IQPTDGIVGIGSGGPYATAAARALARATDLSAAEIVRRSLEIAAEIDIYTNREIIVEELPCRK' A
#
# COMPACT_ATOMS: atom_id res chain seq x y z
N ILE A 1 1.30 15.80 -5.82
CA ILE A 1 2.47 15.25 -5.06
C ILE A 1 2.99 14.08 -5.88
N GLN A 2 4.28 14.07 -6.24
CA GLN A 2 4.91 12.95 -6.93
C GLN A 2 5.88 12.27 -5.95
N PRO A 3 5.66 11.01 -5.55
CA PRO A 3 6.59 10.29 -4.70
C PRO A 3 7.88 9.95 -5.45
N THR A 4 9.01 10.03 -4.75
CA THR A 4 10.32 9.65 -5.30
C THR A 4 10.55 8.13 -5.31
N ASP A 5 9.82 7.38 -4.47
CA ASP A 5 9.90 5.93 -4.31
C ASP A 5 8.78 5.17 -5.04
N GLY A 6 7.96 5.87 -5.83
CA GLY A 6 6.84 5.28 -6.57
C GLY A 6 5.66 4.82 -5.70
N ILE A 7 5.66 5.11 -4.40
CA ILE A 7 4.60 4.70 -3.47
C ILE A 7 3.81 5.93 -3.01
N VAL A 8 2.49 5.88 -3.17
CA VAL A 8 1.59 6.94 -2.69
C VAL A 8 0.42 6.31 -1.93
N GLY A 9 0.10 6.87 -0.76
CA GLY A 9 -1.11 6.58 0.00
C GLY A 9 -1.84 7.87 0.33
N ILE A 10 -3.17 7.82 0.29
CA ILE A 10 -4.07 8.92 0.59
C ILE A 10 -5.16 8.47 1.58
N GLY A 11 -5.95 9.42 2.09
CA GLY A 11 -7.00 9.14 3.07
C GLY A 11 -6.46 9.03 4.50
N SER A 12 -7.35 8.71 5.46
CA SER A 12 -7.02 8.62 6.89
C SER A 12 -5.99 7.52 7.20
N GLY A 13 -6.10 6.37 6.53
CA GLY A 13 -5.14 5.26 6.63
C GLY A 13 -3.87 5.42 5.79
N GLY A 14 -3.79 6.47 4.97
CA GLY A 14 -2.73 6.68 3.98
C GLY A 14 -1.31 6.64 4.54
N PRO A 15 -1.00 7.34 5.65
CA PRO A 15 0.34 7.31 6.25
C PRO A 15 0.77 5.92 6.73
N TYR A 16 -0.14 5.13 7.32
CA TYR A 16 0.15 3.77 7.80
C TYR A 16 0.41 2.81 6.64
N ALA A 17 -0.46 2.84 5.62
CA ALA A 17 -0.30 2.04 4.42
C ALA A 17 1.00 2.39 3.69
N THR A 18 1.32 3.68 3.55
CA THR A 18 2.55 4.13 2.88
C THR A 18 3.80 3.67 3.63
N ALA A 19 3.80 3.75 4.97
CA ALA A 19 4.91 3.29 5.80
C ALA A 19 5.12 1.76 5.68
N ALA A 20 4.04 0.99 5.77
CA ALA A 20 4.07 -0.46 5.58
C ALA A 20 4.57 -0.85 4.18
N ALA A 21 4.03 -0.20 3.14
CA ALA A 21 4.39 -0.48 1.75
C ALA A 21 5.88 -0.23 1.51
N ARG A 22 6.41 0.88 2.03
CA ARG A 22 7.84 1.22 1.97
C ARG A 22 8.72 0.18 2.66
N ALA A 23 8.29 -0.35 3.81
CA ALA A 23 9.04 -1.38 4.52
C ALA A 23 9.04 -2.70 3.74
N LEU A 24 7.86 -3.15 3.28
CA LEU A 24 7.69 -4.37 2.51
C LEU A 24 8.47 -4.34 1.19
N ALA A 25 8.41 -3.22 0.46
CA ALA A 25 9.13 -3.04 -0.79
C ALA A 25 10.66 -3.12 -0.65
N ARG A 26 11.21 -2.82 0.54
CA ARG A 26 12.66 -2.90 0.80
C ARG A 26 13.12 -4.24 1.38
N ALA A 27 12.21 -5.00 1.99
CA ALA A 27 12.56 -6.15 2.82
C ALA A 27 12.03 -7.49 2.28
N THR A 28 11.28 -7.48 1.18
CA THR A 28 10.61 -8.65 0.64
C THR A 28 10.60 -8.65 -0.89
N ASP A 29 10.45 -9.84 -1.49
CA ASP A 29 10.27 -10.03 -2.94
C ASP A 29 8.78 -10.10 -3.34
N LEU A 30 7.91 -9.45 -2.57
CA LEU A 30 6.48 -9.42 -2.85
C LEU A 30 6.19 -8.61 -4.12
N SER A 31 5.18 -9.04 -4.87
CA SER A 31 4.63 -8.24 -5.98
C SER A 31 4.03 -6.92 -5.48
N ALA A 32 3.91 -5.94 -6.38
CA ALA A 32 3.29 -4.64 -6.05
C ALA A 32 1.89 -4.80 -5.44
N ALA A 33 1.11 -5.75 -5.95
CA ALA A 33 -0.22 -6.07 -5.46
C ALA A 33 -0.24 -6.62 -4.04
N GLU A 34 0.67 -7.54 -3.75
CA GLU A 34 0.81 -8.14 -2.42
C GLU A 34 1.26 -7.08 -1.41
N ILE A 35 2.19 -6.20 -1.80
CA ILE A 35 2.61 -5.06 -0.99
C ILE A 35 1.43 -4.15 -0.68
N VAL A 36 0.65 -3.74 -1.70
CA VAL A 36 -0.53 -2.88 -1.53
C VAL A 36 -1.56 -3.54 -0.62
N ARG A 37 -1.92 -4.81 -0.87
CA ARG A 37 -2.91 -5.53 -0.06
C ARG A 37 -2.51 -5.60 1.41
N ARG A 38 -1.29 -6.08 1.71
CA ARG A 38 -0.79 -6.20 3.09
C ARG A 38 -0.68 -4.85 3.78
N SER A 39 -0.30 -3.81 3.04
CA SER A 39 -0.20 -2.45 3.59
C SER A 39 -1.55 -1.87 3.98
N LEU A 40 -2.58 -2.14 3.18
CA LEU A 40 -3.97 -1.74 3.48
C LEU A 40 -4.55 -2.57 4.63
N GLU A 41 -4.22 -3.86 4.74
CA GLU A 41 -4.57 -4.70 5.90
C GLU A 41 -4.01 -4.12 7.20
N ILE A 42 -2.72 -3.73 7.21
CA ILE A 42 -2.09 -3.07 8.36
C ILE A 42 -2.76 -1.72 8.67
N ALA A 43 -3.09 -0.92 7.64
CA ALA A 43 -3.78 0.34 7.85
C ALA A 43 -5.17 0.14 8.48
N ALA A 44 -5.90 -0.91 8.07
CA ALA A 44 -7.20 -1.26 8.63
C ALA A 44 -7.16 -1.77 10.08
N GLU A 45 -5.99 -2.18 10.57
CA GLU A 45 -5.78 -2.56 11.97
C GLU A 45 -5.53 -1.35 12.88
N ILE A 46 -5.12 -0.22 12.31
CA ILE A 46 -4.68 0.97 13.05
C ILE A 46 -5.69 2.12 12.93
N ASP A 47 -6.21 2.36 11.72
CA ASP A 47 -7.12 3.47 11.44
C ASP A 47 -8.59 3.04 11.54
N ILE A 48 -9.33 3.64 12.47
CA ILE A 48 -10.76 3.34 12.69
C ILE A 48 -11.65 3.64 11.48
N TYR A 49 -11.17 4.44 10.52
CA TYR A 49 -11.88 4.81 9.29
C TYR A 49 -11.48 3.96 8.08
N THR A 50 -10.53 3.02 8.24
CA THR A 50 -10.10 2.10 7.19
C THR A 50 -10.53 0.69 7.56
N ASN A 51 -11.26 0.00 6.67
CA ASN A 51 -11.76 -1.36 6.93
C ASN A 51 -11.00 -2.42 6.11
N ARG A 52 -11.42 -3.69 6.23
CA ARG A 52 -10.79 -4.83 5.54
C ARG A 52 -11.43 -5.19 4.20
N GLU A 53 -12.34 -4.36 3.68
CA GLU A 53 -12.94 -4.55 2.35
C GLU A 53 -12.00 -3.96 1.29
N ILE A 54 -10.93 -4.70 0.99
CA ILE A 54 -9.82 -4.21 0.17
C ILE A 54 -10.01 -4.61 -1.30
N ILE A 55 -10.01 -3.61 -2.19
CA ILE A 55 -9.98 -3.80 -3.64
C ILE A 55 -8.60 -3.42 -4.14
N VAL A 56 -7.97 -4.30 -4.92
CA VAL A 56 -6.67 -4.07 -5.54
C VAL A 56 -6.82 -4.22 -7.05
N GLU A 57 -6.43 -3.18 -7.77
CA GLU A 57 -6.42 -3.11 -9.24
C GLU A 57 -4.96 -3.00 -9.70
N GLU A 58 -4.62 -3.65 -10.81
CA GLU A 58 -3.25 -3.72 -11.33
C GLU A 58 -3.21 -3.45 -12.82
N LEU A 59 -2.12 -2.83 -13.27
CA LEU A 59 -1.83 -2.62 -14.68
C LEU A 59 -0.45 -3.20 -15.00
N PRO A 60 -0.34 -4.10 -16.00
CA PRO A 60 0.95 -4.60 -16.43
C PRO A 60 1.75 -3.48 -17.08
N CYS A 61 3.04 -3.39 -16.75
CA CYS A 61 3.96 -2.50 -17.44
C CYS A 61 4.19 -3.03 -18.86
N ARG A 62 3.58 -2.38 -19.86
CA ARG A 62 3.93 -2.59 -21.27
C ARG A 62 5.12 -1.70 -21.61
N LYS A 63 6.17 -2.31 -22.15
CA LYS A 63 7.31 -1.58 -22.73
C LYS A 63 6.90 -0.90 -24.04
#